data_AF-A0A3A6SX84-F1
#
_entry.id   AF-A0A3A6SX84-F1
#
_cell.length_a   1.000
_cell.length_b   1.000
_cell.length_c   1.000
_cell.angle_alpha   90.00
_cell.angle_beta   90.00
_cell.angle_gamma   90.00
#
_symmetry.space_group_name_H-M   'P 1'
#
loop_
_entity.id
_entity.type
_entity.pdbx_description
1 polymer ?
#
loop_
_entity_poly.entity_id
_entity_poly.type
_entity_poly.pdbx_seq_one_letter_code
_entity_poly.pdbx_strand_id
1 'polypeptide(L)'
;MENNDKFLSQDLLESYAIRLLSGPLNGCEYEILNGRLLVIIGNDVSLGRSDAFSELPENTIVVPYGELTGSFEIIITTDPDIVVTIRELTAQEPEDRTLTFNQQVEVLGLKFAVKEKMKFGSIHCQALLKITLFLQNNISLAVSCLSM
;
A
#
# COMPACT_ATOMS: atom_id res chain seq x y z
N MET A 1 -9.41 35.38 -6.74
CA MET A 1 -9.11 34.49 -5.61
C MET A 1 -8.71 33.19 -6.24
N GLU A 2 -7.40 33.02 -6.49
CA GLU A 2 -6.87 31.86 -7.19
C GLU A 2 -6.99 30.65 -6.27
N ASN A 3 -7.73 29.65 -6.74
CA ASN A 3 -7.94 28.40 -6.04
C ASN A 3 -6.62 27.62 -6.12
N ASN A 4 -5.79 27.72 -5.08
CA ASN A 4 -4.54 26.98 -4.93
C ASN A 4 -4.78 25.52 -4.54
N ASP A 5 -5.73 24.87 -5.21
CA ASP A 5 -5.80 23.42 -5.23
C ASP A 5 -4.70 22.96 -6.18
N LYS A 6 -3.47 22.86 -5.68
CA LYS A 6 -2.40 22.10 -6.33
C LYS A 6 -2.92 20.68 -6.47
N PHE A 7 -3.60 20.42 -7.58
CA PHE A 7 -3.96 19.10 -8.04
C PHE A 7 -2.65 18.35 -8.20
N LEU A 8 -2.31 17.53 -7.20
CA LEU A 8 -1.16 16.65 -7.26
C LEU A 8 -1.27 15.88 -8.57
N SER A 9 -0.23 15.91 -9.41
CA SER A 9 -0.23 15.16 -10.66
C SER A 9 -0.62 13.72 -10.34
N GLN A 10 -1.73 13.27 -10.92
CA GLN A 10 -2.37 11.97 -10.69
C GLN A 10 -1.34 10.81 -10.69
N ASP A 11 -0.31 10.97 -11.53
CA ASP A 11 0.88 10.15 -11.63
C ASP A 11 1.67 9.89 -10.33
N LEU A 12 1.77 10.85 -9.41
CA LEU A 12 2.51 10.71 -8.14
C LEU A 12 1.68 9.97 -7.09
N LEU A 13 0.35 10.09 -7.15
CA LEU A 13 -0.57 9.44 -6.22
C LEU A 13 -0.71 7.94 -6.53
N GLU A 14 -0.64 7.57 -7.81
CA GLU A 14 -0.66 6.16 -8.27
C GLU A 14 0.65 5.39 -8.00
N SER A 15 1.62 6.03 -7.32
CA SER A 15 2.97 5.48 -7.12
C SER A 15 3.18 4.86 -5.74
N TYR A 16 2.14 4.57 -4.96
CA TYR A 16 2.28 3.97 -3.63
C TYR A 16 1.34 2.80 -3.41
N ALA A 17 1.79 1.83 -2.61
CA ALA A 17 1.00 0.68 -2.25
C ALA A 17 1.25 0.26 -0.79
N ILE A 18 0.21 -0.27 -0.15
CA ILE A 18 0.38 -1.10 1.05
C ILE A 18 0.66 -2.53 0.63
N ARG A 19 1.66 -3.16 1.24
CA ARG A 19 1.90 -4.60 1.17
C ARG A 19 1.55 -5.24 2.51
N LEU A 20 0.62 -6.18 2.49
CA LEU A 20 0.24 -6.95 3.67
C LEU A 20 1.28 -8.04 3.93
N LEU A 21 1.71 -8.15 5.19
CA LEU A 21 2.78 -9.07 5.63
C LEU A 21 2.30 -10.11 6.64
N SER A 22 1.02 -10.06 7.02
CA SER A 22 0.36 -11.06 7.86
C SER A 22 -1.10 -11.25 7.46
N GLY A 23 -1.74 -12.27 8.04
CA GLY A 23 -3.14 -12.58 7.81
C GLY A 23 -3.43 -13.30 6.49
N PRO A 24 -4.71 -13.49 6.16
CA PRO A 24 -5.11 -14.28 4.99
C PRO A 24 -4.73 -13.62 3.65
N LEU A 25 -4.52 -12.31 3.66
CA LEU A 25 -4.12 -11.53 2.49
C LEU A 25 -2.60 -11.25 2.47
N ASN A 26 -1.80 -12.07 3.16
CA ASN A 26 -0.35 -11.92 3.19
C ASN A 26 0.23 -11.99 1.76
N GLY A 27 1.07 -11.01 1.42
CA GLY A 27 1.69 -10.86 0.11
C GLY A 27 0.84 -10.05 -0.87
N CYS A 28 -0.44 -9.79 -0.58
CA CYS A 28 -1.26 -8.90 -1.38
C CYS A 28 -0.78 -7.46 -1.27
N GLU A 29 -0.90 -6.75 -2.38
CA GLU A 29 -0.55 -5.34 -2.49
C GLU A 29 -1.77 -4.57 -2.98
N TYR A 30 -2.06 -3.45 -2.34
CA TYR A 30 -3.19 -2.58 -2.68
C TYR A 30 -2.69 -1.16 -2.91
N GLU A 31 -3.17 -0.54 -3.98
CA GLU A 31 -2.77 0.81 -4.36
C GLU A 31 -3.38 1.84 -3.43
N ILE A 32 -2.59 2.86 -3.08
CA ILE A 32 -3.04 3.99 -2.28
C ILE A 32 -3.40 5.11 -3.24
N LEU A 33 -4.63 5.11 -3.72
CA LEU A 33 -5.12 6.12 -4.65
C LEU A 33 -5.32 7.45 -3.91
N ASN A 34 -5.09 8.57 -4.60
CA ASN A 34 -5.30 9.92 -4.07
C ASN A 34 -4.65 10.18 -2.70
N GLY A 35 -3.57 9.47 -2.38
CA GLY A 35 -2.80 9.65 -1.16
C GLY A 35 -3.54 9.24 0.11
N ARG A 36 -4.64 8.48 0.01
CA ARG A 36 -5.37 8.00 1.18
C ARG A 36 -5.93 6.61 0.94
N LEU A 37 -5.75 5.73 1.93
CA LEU A 37 -6.33 4.39 1.95
C LEU A 37 -6.94 4.12 3.34
N LEU A 38 -8.21 3.71 3.36
CA LEU A 38 -8.87 3.21 4.56
C LEU A 38 -8.67 1.69 4.66
N VAL A 39 -8.25 1.22 5.82
CA VAL A 39 -8.11 -0.20 6.15
C VAL A 39 -9.08 -0.54 7.25
N ILE A 40 -9.98 -1.49 6.98
CA ILE A 40 -10.93 -2.02 7.96
C ILE A 40 -10.51 -3.44 8.33
N ILE A 41 -10.34 -3.69 9.62
CA ILE A 41 -10.00 -5.00 10.17
C ILE A 41 -11.17 -5.48 11.03
N GLY A 42 -11.52 -6.75 10.89
CA GLY A 42 -12.47 -7.44 11.75
C GLY A 42 -12.48 -8.92 11.44
N ASN A 43 -13.18 -9.71 12.25
CA ASN A 43 -13.43 -11.11 11.91
C ASN A 43 -14.59 -11.25 10.91
N ASP A 44 -14.74 -12.43 10.31
CA ASP A 44 -15.78 -12.71 9.30
C ASP A 44 -17.21 -12.42 9.81
N VAL A 45 -17.45 -12.58 11.11
CA VAL A 45 -18.76 -12.36 11.73
C VAL A 45 -19.06 -10.86 11.87
N SER A 46 -18.09 -10.07 12.31
CA SER A 46 -18.20 -8.62 12.45
C SER A 46 -18.31 -7.94 11.09
N LEU A 47 -17.52 -8.40 10.12
CA LEU A 47 -17.55 -7.87 8.77
C LEU A 47 -18.84 -8.29 8.05
N GLY A 48 -19.22 -9.58 8.06
CA GLY A 48 -20.41 -10.07 7.34
C GLY A 48 -21.77 -9.51 7.79
N ARG A 49 -21.82 -8.70 8.86
CA ARG A 49 -23.02 -8.00 9.35
C ARG A 49 -23.14 -6.55 8.88
N SER A 50 -22.13 -6.02 8.21
CA SER A 50 -22.10 -4.61 7.80
C SER A 50 -22.66 -4.44 6.40
N ASP A 51 -23.94 -4.10 6.29
CA ASP A 51 -24.57 -3.69 5.01
C ASP A 51 -23.95 -2.38 4.43
N ALA A 52 -23.11 -1.71 5.23
CA ALA A 52 -22.51 -0.41 4.97
C ALA A 52 -21.28 -0.46 4.04
N PHE A 53 -20.78 -1.63 3.62
CA PHE A 53 -19.63 -1.67 2.68
C PHE A 53 -19.95 -1.03 1.33
N SER A 54 -21.22 -1.02 0.94
CA SER A 54 -21.73 -0.38 -0.27
C SER A 54 -21.48 1.13 -0.31
N GLU A 55 -21.31 1.76 0.86
CA GLU A 55 -21.15 3.21 1.02
C GLU A 55 -19.71 3.62 1.33
N LEU A 56 -18.77 2.67 1.35
CA LEU A 56 -17.38 2.98 1.66
C LEU A 56 -16.68 3.67 0.50
N PRO A 57 -15.68 4.52 0.79
CA PRO A 57 -14.84 5.09 -0.24
C PRO A 57 -14.19 4.00 -1.10
N GLU A 58 -14.00 4.29 -2.39
CA GLU A 58 -13.31 3.40 -3.33
C GLU A 58 -11.93 2.97 -2.83
N ASN A 59 -11.26 3.85 -2.07
CA ASN A 59 -9.97 3.61 -1.46
C ASN A 59 -10.10 2.90 -0.10
N THR A 60 -10.83 1.79 -0.06
CA THR A 60 -11.01 0.99 1.16
C THR A 60 -10.63 -0.46 0.93
N ILE A 61 -9.82 -1.01 1.85
CA ILE A 61 -9.58 -2.45 1.93
C ILE A 61 -10.21 -3.02 3.19
N VAL A 62 -10.84 -4.18 3.05
CA VAL A 62 -11.43 -4.92 4.15
C VAL A 62 -10.60 -6.19 4.35
N VAL A 63 -10.01 -6.33 5.53
CA VAL A 63 -9.10 -7.42 5.88
C VAL A 63 -9.75 -8.28 6.97
N PRO A 64 -10.27 -9.48 6.63
CA PRO A 64 -10.81 -10.40 7.63
C PRO A 64 -9.67 -11.01 8.44
N TYR A 65 -9.32 -10.42 9.58
CA TYR A 65 -8.11 -10.82 10.31
C TYR A 65 -8.17 -10.52 11.81
N GLY A 66 -7.82 -11.54 12.60
CA GLY A 66 -7.73 -11.45 14.05
C GLY A 66 -9.09 -11.28 14.75
N GLU A 67 -9.03 -11.07 16.06
CA GLU A 67 -10.21 -10.84 16.91
C GLU A 67 -10.50 -9.35 17.11
N LEU A 68 -9.53 -8.48 16.80
CA LEU A 68 -9.69 -7.03 16.90
C LEU A 68 -10.57 -6.53 15.77
N THR A 69 -11.48 -5.61 16.09
CA THR A 69 -12.29 -4.90 15.10
C THR A 69 -11.97 -3.42 15.19
N GLY A 70 -11.66 -2.80 14.06
CA GLY A 70 -11.32 -1.39 14.00
C GLY A 70 -10.89 -0.98 12.60
N SER A 71 -10.53 0.29 12.46
CA SER A 71 -10.06 0.82 11.18
C SER A 71 -8.93 1.81 11.38
N PHE A 72 -8.12 1.99 10.35
CA PHE A 72 -7.10 3.02 10.30
C PHE A 72 -6.95 3.54 8.89
N GLU A 73 -6.46 4.77 8.75
CA GLU A 73 -6.11 5.36 7.46
C GLU A 73 -4.61 5.35 7.27
N ILE A 74 -4.18 5.15 6.02
CA ILE A 74 -2.84 5.49 5.55
C ILE A 74 -2.99 6.75 4.71
N ILE A 75 -2.24 7.78 5.06
CA ILE A 75 -2.27 9.09 4.43
C ILE A 75 -0.87 9.39 3.90
N ILE A 76 -0.77 9.79 2.64
CA ILE A 76 0.47 10.20 1.98
C ILE A 76 0.34 11.67 1.63
N THR A 77 1.14 12.51 2.28
CA THR A 77 1.29 13.92 1.94
C THR A 77 2.61 14.12 1.20
N THR A 78 2.66 15.06 0.26
CA THR A 78 3.83 15.25 -0.63
C THR A 78 4.36 16.68 -0.69
N ASP A 79 3.79 17.61 0.09
CA ASP A 79 4.19 19.03 0.14
C ASP A 79 4.28 19.47 1.62
N PRO A 80 5.46 19.89 2.15
CA PRO A 80 6.73 20.08 1.44
C PRO A 80 7.52 18.79 1.18
N ASP A 81 7.32 17.75 1.99
CA ASP A 81 8.04 16.48 1.93
C ASP A 81 7.05 15.31 1.80
N ILE A 82 7.54 14.18 1.27
CA ILE A 82 6.77 12.94 1.26
C ILE A 82 6.74 12.38 2.68
N VAL A 83 5.55 12.38 3.29
CA VAL A 83 5.31 11.84 4.62
C VAL A 83 4.18 10.84 4.54
N VAL A 84 4.40 9.68 5.14
CA VAL A 84 3.39 8.64 5.29
C VAL A 84 2.94 8.63 6.74
N THR A 85 1.64 8.76 6.96
CA THR A 85 1.00 8.79 8.26
C THR A 85 -0.02 7.67 8.38
N ILE A 86 0.02 6.95 9.49
CA ILE A 86 -1.07 6.06 9.93
C ILE A 86 -1.92 6.83 10.93
N ARG A 87 -3.23 6.75 10.76
CA ARG A 87 -4.21 7.29 11.70
C ARG A 87 -5.15 6.17 12.15
N GLU A 88 -5.05 5.74 13.39
CA GLU A 88 -6.00 4.77 13.95
C GLU A 88 -7.32 5.47 14.26
N LEU A 89 -8.43 4.95 13.71
CA LEU A 89 -9.76 5.52 13.89
C LEU A 89 -10.41 4.89 15.12
N THR A 90 -10.09 5.42 16.29
CA THR A 90 -10.68 4.99 17.56
C THR A 90 -11.83 5.92 17.99
N ALA A 91 -12.58 5.52 19.02
CA ALA A 91 -13.59 6.39 19.63
C ALA A 91 -12.99 7.53 20.47
N GLN A 92 -11.68 7.47 20.78
CA GLN A 92 -10.90 8.57 21.36
C GLN A 92 -10.15 9.28 20.23
N GLU A 93 -9.64 10.50 20.48
CA GLU A 93 -8.97 11.30 19.45
C GLU A 93 -7.98 10.46 18.61
N PRO A 94 -7.97 10.63 17.28
CA PRO A 94 -7.13 9.84 16.40
C PRO A 94 -5.65 9.99 16.76
N GLU A 95 -4.96 8.86 16.92
CA GLU A 95 -3.52 8.84 17.13
C GLU A 95 -2.80 8.73 15.78
N ASP A 96 -2.05 9.79 15.43
CA ASP A 96 -1.28 9.86 14.20
C ASP A 96 0.16 9.39 14.43
N ARG A 97 0.61 8.45 13.59
CA ARG A 97 1.98 7.89 13.62
C ARG A 97 2.62 8.03 12.24
N THR A 98 3.82 8.60 12.17
CA THR A 98 4.58 8.65 10.91
C THR A 98 5.35 7.35 10.68
N LEU A 99 5.51 6.96 9.42
CA LEU A 99 6.33 5.79 9.05
C LEU A 99 7.26 6.10 7.88
N THR A 100 8.33 5.31 7.80
CA THR A 100 9.23 5.29 6.65
C THR A 100 8.77 4.24 5.64
N PHE A 101 8.96 4.48 4.35
CA PHE A 101 8.70 3.46 3.32
C PHE A 101 9.50 2.18 3.57
N ASN A 102 8.91 1.05 3.18
CA ASN A 102 9.42 -0.31 3.33
C ASN A 102 9.66 -0.74 4.80
N GLN A 103 9.31 0.10 5.77
CA GLN A 103 9.31 -0.28 7.17
C GLN A 103 8.11 -1.18 7.45
N GLN A 104 8.37 -2.36 8.04
CA GLN A 104 7.29 -3.18 8.60
C GLN A 104 6.75 -2.52 9.87
N VAL A 105 5.43 -2.38 9.92
CA VAL A 105 4.68 -1.86 11.07
C VAL A 105 3.53 -2.79 11.40
N GLU A 106 2.98 -2.65 12.61
CA GLU A 106 1.81 -3.40 13.07
C GLU A 106 0.76 -2.43 13.61
N VAL A 107 -0.49 -2.58 13.14
CA VAL A 107 -1.65 -1.78 13.53
C VAL A 107 -2.84 -2.72 13.66
N LEU A 108 -3.55 -2.67 14.80
CA LEU A 108 -4.64 -3.58 15.12
C LEU A 108 -4.28 -5.07 14.87
N GLY A 109 -3.03 -5.45 15.12
CA GLY A 109 -2.48 -6.79 14.90
C GLY A 109 -2.07 -7.12 13.46
N LEU A 110 -2.46 -6.31 12.47
CA LEU A 110 -2.09 -6.49 11.06
C LEU A 110 -0.69 -5.93 10.80
N LYS A 111 0.21 -6.79 10.29
CA LYS A 111 1.54 -6.40 9.84
C LYS A 111 1.52 -6.01 8.38
N PHE A 112 2.11 -4.87 8.05
CA PHE A 112 2.22 -4.38 6.69
C PHE A 112 3.43 -3.46 6.52
N ALA A 113 3.71 -3.10 5.27
CA ALA A 113 4.63 -2.01 4.94
C ALA A 113 4.02 -1.15 3.83
N VAL A 114 4.29 0.15 3.84
CA VAL A 114 3.96 1.04 2.71
C VAL A 114 5.19 1.14 1.84
N LYS A 115 5.00 1.06 0.53
CA LYS A 115 6.10 1.14 -0.46
C LYS A 115 5.76 2.09 -1.58
N GLU A 116 6.81 2.59 -2.23
CA GLU A 116 6.71 3.16 -3.57
C GLU A 116 6.47 2.02 -4.57
N LYS A 117 5.41 2.14 -5.36
CA LYS A 117 5.20 1.38 -6.58
C LYS A 117 6.23 1.88 -7.59
N MET A 118 7.24 1.05 -7.86
CA MET A 118 8.14 1.34 -8.97
C MET A 118 7.32 1.42 -10.25
N LYS A 119 7.25 2.60 -10.86
CA LYS A 119 6.84 2.70 -12.26
C LYS A 119 7.90 1.95 -13.06
N PHE A 120 7.58 0.78 -13.60
CA PHE A 120 8.29 0.23 -14.75
C PHE A 120 7.96 1.11 -15.97
N GLY A 121 8.35 2.39 -15.91
CA GLY A 121 8.67 3.11 -17.14
C GLY A 121 9.85 2.38 -17.77
N SER A 122 9.90 2.33 -19.10
CA SER A 122 10.86 1.63 -19.95
C SER A 122 12.34 1.93 -19.67
N ILE A 123 12.81 1.62 -18.47
CA ILE A 123 14.19 1.73 -18.02
C ILE A 123 14.72 0.30 -18.12
N HIS A 124 15.15 -0.01 -19.33
CA HIS A 124 16.27 -0.91 -19.60
C HIS A 124 16.33 -2.15 -18.70
N CYS A 125 15.71 -3.24 -19.16
CA CYS A 125 15.98 -4.62 -18.74
C CYS A 125 17.48 -4.98 -18.66
N GLN A 126 18.40 -4.13 -19.11
CA GLN A 126 19.84 -4.34 -19.00
C GLN A 126 20.39 -4.32 -17.56
N ALA A 127 19.77 -3.60 -16.61
CA ALA A 127 20.27 -3.55 -15.23
C ALA A 127 19.94 -4.83 -14.44
N LEU A 128 18.70 -5.32 -14.57
CA LEU A 128 18.28 -6.60 -13.99
C LEU A 128 19.01 -7.79 -14.65
N LEU A 129 19.29 -7.73 -15.96
CA LEU A 129 20.07 -8.78 -16.63
C LEU A 129 21.52 -8.86 -16.10
N LYS A 130 22.15 -7.73 -15.77
CA LYS A 130 23.52 -7.72 -15.21
C LYS A 130 23.60 -8.28 -13.79
N ILE A 131 22.61 -8.01 -12.93
CA ILE A 131 22.57 -8.56 -11.57
C ILE A 131 22.30 -10.07 -11.61
N THR A 132 21.41 -10.52 -12.50
CA THR A 132 21.14 -11.96 -12.70
C THR A 132 22.35 -12.68 -13.29
N LEU A 133 23.08 -12.10 -14.26
CA LEU A 133 24.29 -12.71 -14.83
C LEU A 133 25.45 -12.81 -13.81
N PHE A 134 25.58 -11.85 -12.88
CA PHE A 134 26.60 -11.92 -11.83
C PHE A 134 26.32 -13.02 -10.79
N LEU A 135 25.05 -13.36 -10.58
CA LEU A 135 24.61 -14.47 -9.71
C LEU A 135 24.54 -15.83 -10.44
N GLN A 136 24.51 -15.84 -11.77
CA GLN A 136 24.36 -17.03 -12.60
C GLN A 136 25.66 -17.69 -13.05
N ASN A 137 26.81 -17.36 -12.45
CA ASN A 137 28.04 -18.10 -12.69
C ASN A 137 28.01 -19.57 -12.21
N ASN A 138 26.82 -20.15 -11.98
CA ASN A 138 26.65 -21.57 -11.71
C ASN A 138 25.42 -22.27 -12.31
N ILE A 139 24.40 -21.62 -12.90
CA ILE A 139 23.28 -22.38 -13.50
C ILE A 139 22.67 -21.63 -14.70
N SER A 140 22.77 -22.26 -15.87
CA SER A 140 22.17 -21.87 -17.14
C SER A 140 20.65 -21.84 -17.04
N LEU A 141 20.04 -20.66 -17.13
CA LEU A 141 18.62 -20.51 -17.43
C LEU A 141 18.45 -19.51 -18.56
N ALA A 142 18.25 -20.05 -19.76
CA ALA A 142 17.84 -19.30 -20.94
C ALA A 142 16.40 -18.81 -20.72
N VAL A 143 16.21 -17.49 -20.78
CA VAL A 143 14.88 -16.90 -20.91
C VAL A 143 14.82 -16.19 -22.25
N SER A 144 14.17 -16.84 -23.21
CA SER A 144 13.77 -16.27 -24.48
C SER A 144 12.64 -15.26 -24.24
N CYS A 145 12.95 -13.96 -24.30
CA CYS A 145 11.91 -12.95 -24.49
C CYS A 145 11.47 -12.99 -25.96
N LEU A 146 10.35 -13.66 -26.24
CA LEU A 146 9.58 -13.41 -27.45
C LEU A 146 8.78 -12.12 -27.24
N SER A 147 9.14 -11.09 -27.98
CA SER A 147 8.32 -9.91 -28.23
C SER A 147 7.19 -10.26 -29.20
N MET A 148 5.94 -10.03 -28.83
CA MET A 148 4.85 -9.66 -29.72
C MET A 148 3.99 -8.61 -29.02
#